data_AF-A0A5E4ZTA5-F1
#
_entry.id   AF-A0A5E4ZTA5-F1
#
_cell.length_a   1.000
_cell.length_b   1.000
_cell.length_c   1.000
_cell.angle_alpha   90.00
_cell.angle_beta   90.00
_cell.angle_gamma   90.00
#
_symmetry.space_group_name_H-M   'P 1'
#
loop_
_entity.id
_entity.type
_entity.pdbx_description
1 polymer ?
#
loop_
_entity_poly.entity_id
_entity_poly.type
_entity_poly.pdbx_seq_one_letter_code
_entity_poly.pdbx_strand_id
1 'polypeptide(L)' 'MHMMLIEGIDEQLMRSIESRAAKAGMTPEEEVLRVLSDFARTPRFIDIGDAILNFPNVGLDSDFERAN' A
#
# COMPACT_ATOMS: atom_id res chain seq x y z
N MET A 1 14.01 -20.62 8.17
CA MET A 1 13.30 -20.37 6.90
C MET A 1 11.82 -20.55 7.21
N HIS A 2 10.99 -19.54 6.95
CA HIS A 2 9.55 -19.61 7.21
C HIS A 2 8.82 -19.60 5.87
N MET A 3 7.82 -20.47 5.73
CA MET A 3 7.00 -20.60 4.52
C MET A 3 5.56 -20.28 4.88
N MET A 4 4.91 -19.43 4.09
CA MET A 4 3.52 -19.03 4.25
C MET A 4 2.75 -19.46 2.99
N LEU A 5 1.62 -20.13 3.18
CA LEU A 5 0.66 -20.41 2.12
C LEU A 5 -0.48 -19.39 2.24
N ILE A 6 -0.82 -18.72 1.15
CA ILE A 6 -1.91 -17.73 1.12
C ILE A 6 -3.06 -18.32 0.31
N GLU A 7 -4.15 -18.66 1.00
CA GLU A 7 -5.40 -19.13 0.37
C GLU A 7 -6.34 -17.97 0.08
N GLY A 8 -7.29 -18.16 -0.85
CA GLY A 8 -8.33 -17.18 -1.15
C GLY A 8 -7.91 -16.01 -2.04
N ILE A 9 -6.75 -16.10 -2.72
CA ILE A 9 -6.35 -15.14 -3.75
C ILE A 9 -7.28 -15.32 -4.95
N ASP A 10 -8.05 -14.28 -5.28
CA ASP A 10 -8.86 -14.28 -6.49
C ASP A 10 -7.99 -14.12 -7.76
N GLU A 11 -8.56 -14.51 -8.90
CA GLU A 11 -7.83 -14.52 -10.17
C GLU A 11 -7.39 -13.12 -10.61
N GLN A 12 -8.17 -12.09 -10.29
CA GLN A 12 -7.84 -10.71 -10.65
C GLN A 12 -6.63 -10.21 -9.85
N LEU A 13 -6.57 -10.54 -8.56
CA LEU A 13 -5.44 -10.24 -7.70
C LEU A 13 -4.19 -10.97 -8.17
N MET A 14 -4.29 -12.26 -8.50
CA MET A 14 -3.17 -13.05 -9.01
C MET A 14 -2.60 -12.45 -10.30
N ARG A 15 -3.45 -12.13 -11.28
CA ARG A 15 -3.03 -11.46 -12.53
C ARG A 15 -2.37 -10.11 -12.29
N SER A 16 -2.86 -9.36 -11.29
CA SER A 16 -2.28 -8.06 -10.93
C SER A 16 -0.88 -8.22 -10.34
N ILE A 17 -0.66 -9.23 -9.49
CA ILE A 17 0.66 -9.56 -8.92
C ILE A 17 1.62 -9.97 -10.04
N GLU A 18 1.21 -10.89 -10.91
CA GLU A 18 2.03 -11.35 -12.04
C GLU A 18 2.43 -10.20 -12.97
N SER A 19 1.48 -9.32 -13.32
CA SER A 19 1.77 -8.16 -14.18
C SER A 19 2.78 -7.21 -13.53
N ARG A 20 2.67 -6.97 -12.22
CA ARG A 20 3.60 -6.12 -11.47
C ARG A 20 4.98 -6.74 -11.39
N ALA A 21 5.05 -8.04 -11.09
CA ALA A 21 6.29 -8.79 -11.04
C ALA A 21 7.02 -8.76 -12.40
N ALA A 22 6.30 -9.01 -13.49
CA ALA A 22 6.84 -8.96 -14.85
C ALA A 22 7.41 -7.58 -15.20
N LYS A 23 6.73 -6.48 -14.82
CA LYS A 23 7.22 -5.11 -15.03
C LYS A 23 8.49 -4.81 -14.23
N ALA A 24 8.62 -5.38 -13.04
CA ALA A 24 9.78 -5.20 -12.17
C ALA A 24 10.94 -6.17 -12.51
N GLY A 25 10.73 -7.13 -13.43
CA GLY A 25 11.71 -8.18 -13.72
C GLY A 25 11.90 -9.18 -12.58
N MET A 26 10.86 -9.40 -11.77
CA MET A 26 10.87 -10.25 -10.58
C MET A 26 9.85 -11.39 -10.72
N THR A 27 9.94 -12.37 -9.85
CA THR A 27 8.94 -13.44 -9.71
C THR A 27 7.71 -12.94 -8.92
N PRO A 28 6.53 -13.56 -9.11
CA PRO A 28 5.33 -13.24 -8.31
C PRO A 28 5.56 -13.38 -6.80
N GLU A 29 6.32 -14.38 -6.37
CA GLU A 29 6.67 -14.61 -4.97
C GLU A 29 7.51 -13.47 -4.39
N GLU A 30 8.51 -13.00 -5.14
CA GLU A 30 9.33 -11.84 -4.74
C GLU A 30 8.49 -10.57 -4.63
N GLU A 31 7.54 -10.35 -5.54
CA GLU A 31 6.64 -9.20 -5.47
C GLU A 31 5.72 -9.28 -4.23
N VAL A 32 5.19 -10.46 -3.91
CA VAL A 32 4.38 -10.66 -2.69
C VAL A 32 5.21 -10.40 -1.45
N LEU A 33 6.44 -10.93 -1.38
CA LEU A 33 7.34 -10.68 -0.25
C LEU A 33 7.70 -9.20 -0.13
N ARG A 34 7.93 -8.50 -1.25
CA ARG A 34 8.18 -7.07 -1.27
C ARG A 34 7.00 -6.28 -0.73
N VAL A 35 5.78 -6.57 -1.21
CA VAL A 35 4.55 -5.94 -0.71
C VAL A 35 4.36 -6.22 0.77
N LEU A 36 4.48 -7.47 1.22
CA LEU A 36 4.36 -7.81 2.64
C LEU A 36 5.43 -7.10 3.48
N SER A 37 6.67 -7.00 2.99
CA SER A 37 7.74 -6.26 3.66
C SER A 37 7.40 -4.77 3.77
N ASP A 38 6.95 -4.14 2.69
CA ASP A 38 6.56 -2.72 2.68
C ASP A 38 5.42 -2.45 3.67
N PHE A 39 4.41 -3.32 3.70
CA PHE A 39 3.27 -3.17 4.60
C PHE A 39 3.58 -3.54 6.06
N ALA A 40 4.29 -4.64 6.31
CA ALA A 40 4.53 -5.15 7.66
C ALA A 40 5.65 -4.40 8.39
N ARG A 41 6.64 -3.85 7.66
CA ARG A 41 7.73 -3.06 8.26
C ARG A 41 7.39 -1.60 8.44
N THR A 42 6.31 -1.11 7.84
CA THR A 42 5.81 0.24 8.12
C THR A 42 4.90 0.17 9.34
N PRO A 43 5.32 0.61 10.54
CA PRO A 43 4.40 0.72 11.65
C PRO A 43 3.33 1.76 11.29
N ARG A 44 2.10 1.33 11.02
CA ARG A 44 0.92 2.22 10.93
C ARG A 44 0.31 2.50 12.30
N PHE A 45 1.14 2.85 13.27
CA PHE A 45 0.73 3.73 14.35
C PHE A 45 1.49 5.03 14.14
N ILE A 46 0.93 5.86 13.27
CA ILE A 46 1.38 7.23 13.09
C ILE A 46 0.61 8.01 14.15
N ASP A 47 1.32 8.74 15.01
CA ASP A 47 0.63 9.65 15.93
C ASP A 47 -0.19 10.66 15.13
N ILE A 48 -1.30 11.14 15.71
CA ILE A 48 -2.16 12.12 15.03
C ILE A 48 -1.35 13.35 14.61
N GLY A 49 -0.37 13.78 15.41
CA GLY A 49 0.50 14.90 15.07
C GLY A 49 1.33 14.61 13.81
N ASP A 50 1.95 13.44 13.74
CA ASP A 50 2.76 13.02 12.59
C ASP A 50 1.92 12.83 11.32
N ALA A 51 0.66 12.38 11.46
CA ALA A 51 -0.27 12.26 10.33
C ALA A 51 -0.68 13.63 9.77
N ILE A 52 -0.89 14.64 10.63
CA ILE A 52 -1.20 16.02 10.22
C ILE A 52 0.01 16.65 9.52
N LEU A 53 1.22 16.45 10.02
CA LEU A 53 2.43 17.01 9.41
C LEU A 53 2.75 16.40 8.04
N ASN A 54 2.40 15.13 7.82
CA ASN A 54 2.58 14.43 6.55
C ASN A 54 1.35 14.51 5.65
N PHE A 55 0.34 15.32 6.00
CA PHE A 55 -0.86 15.47 5.18
C PHE A 55 -0.47 16.13 3.85
N PRO A 56 -0.80 15.52 2.70
CA PRO A 56 -0.54 16.16 1.42
C PRO A 56 -1.32 17.47 1.32
N ASN A 57 -0.83 18.42 0.53
CA ASN A 57 -1.58 19.65 0.28
C ASN A 57 -2.90 19.30 -0.43
N VAL A 58 -4.04 19.46 0.26
CA VAL A 58 -5.38 19.04 -0.17
C VAL A 58 -6.24 20.18 -0.72
N GLY A 59 -5.69 21.39 -0.87
CA GLY A 59 -6.43 22.56 -1.31
C GLY A 59 -6.19 23.76 -0.40
N LEU A 60 -6.83 24.87 -0.71
CA LEU A 60 -6.83 26.06 0.14
C LEU A 60 -8.00 25.99 1.11
N ASP A 61 -7.89 26.64 2.27
CA ASP A 61 -8.99 26.70 3.25
C ASP A 61 -10.31 27.22 2.62
N SER A 62 -10.20 28.07 1.60
CA SER A 62 -11.33 28.57 0.80
C SER A 62 -12.13 27.47 0.10
N ASP A 63 -11.50 26.35 -0.24
CA ASP A 63 -12.16 25.21 -0.90
C ASP A 63 -13.11 24.46 0.06
N PHE A 64 -12.94 24.66 1.37
CA PHE A 64 -13.72 24.03 2.43
C PHE A 64 -14.61 25.01 3.19
N GLU A 65 -14.66 26.28 2.78
CA GLU A 65 -15.57 27.26 3.36
C GLU A 65 -17.03 26.80 3.17
N ARG A 66 -17.77 26.76 4.27
CA ARG A 66 -19.18 26.41 4.24
C ARG A 66 -19.96 27.58 3.66
N ALA A 67 -20.53 27.39 2.47
CA ALA A 67 -21.58 28.26 1.97
C ALA A 67 -22.84 28.06 2.86
N ASN A 68 -23.04 28.97 3.80
CA ASN A 68 -24.30 29.10 4.55
C ASN A 68 -25.30 29.92 3.76
#